data_AF-A0A530BRH3-F1
#
_entry.id   AF-A0A530BRH3-F1
#
_cell.length_a   1.000
_cell.length_b   1.000
_cell.length_c   1.000
_cell.angle_alpha   90.00
_cell.angle_beta   90.00
_cell.angle_gamma   90.00
#
_symmetry.space_group_name_H-M   'P 1'
#
loop_
_entity.id
_entity.type
_entity.pdbx_description
1 polymer ?
#
loop_
_entity_poly.entity_id
_entity_poly.type
_entity_poly.pdbx_seq_one_letter_code
_entity_poly.pdbx_strand_id
1 'polypeptide(L)'
;AKAGGTVVIVGVVPQGMQVAFEPFDLLFRELKVLGSFLNPYTHGRAAELIATGAIEVDRLISRQVTLEEAPAVIANPPAPGEVKVLVVPGRG
;
A
#
# COMPACT_ATOMS: atom_id res chain seq x y z
N ALA A 1 5.31 18.30 -4.49
CA ALA A 1 6.67 18.13 -3.91
C ALA A 1 7.36 19.49 -3.83
N LYS A 2 8.31 19.70 -2.91
CA LYS A 2 9.21 20.88 -2.96
C LYS A 2 10.20 20.75 -4.14
N ALA A 3 10.87 21.83 -4.52
CA ALA A 3 11.96 21.76 -5.50
C ALA A 3 13.05 20.76 -5.07
N GLY A 4 13.60 20.01 -6.02
CA GLY A 4 14.49 18.86 -5.81
C GLY A 4 13.80 17.61 -5.23
N GLY A 5 12.47 17.64 -5.11
CA GLY A 5 11.69 16.58 -4.44
C GLY A 5 11.54 15.31 -5.28
N THR A 6 11.17 14.22 -4.61
CA THR A 6 10.86 12.93 -5.25
C THR A 6 9.41 12.55 -5.03
N VAL A 7 8.76 12.11 -6.11
CA VAL A 7 7.43 11.50 -6.11
C VAL A 7 7.62 10.00 -6.35
N VAL A 8 7.08 9.16 -5.48
CA VAL A 8 7.13 7.70 -5.61
C VAL A 8 5.73 7.17 -5.89
N ILE A 9 5.56 6.48 -7.01
CA ILE A 9 4.31 5.82 -7.40
C ILE A 9 4.31 4.42 -6.78
N VAL A 10 3.44 4.25 -5.78
CA VAL A 10 3.21 2.97 -5.08
C VAL A 10 1.86 2.36 -5.44
N GLY A 11 0.87 3.21 -5.77
CA GLY A 11 -0.45 2.77 -6.19
C GLY A 11 -0.46 2.20 -7.61
N VAL A 12 -1.30 1.18 -7.83
CA VAL A 12 -1.50 0.57 -9.15
C VAL A 12 -2.70 1.24 -9.83
N VAL A 13 -2.49 1.71 -11.06
CA VAL A 13 -3.56 2.21 -11.94
C VAL A 13 -3.87 1.17 -13.02
N PRO A 14 -5.08 1.17 -13.61
CA PRO A 14 -5.41 0.28 -14.71
C PRO A 14 -4.39 0.35 -15.85
N GLN A 15 -4.08 -0.79 -16.45
CA GLN A 15 -3.17 -0.86 -17.59
C GLN A 15 -3.68 0.00 -18.75
N GLY A 16 -2.78 0.78 -19.37
CA GLY A 16 -3.11 1.69 -20.47
C GLY A 16 -3.68 3.04 -20.05
N MET A 17 -4.01 3.24 -18.77
CA MET A 17 -4.35 4.55 -18.24
C MET A 17 -3.13 5.49 -18.34
N GLN A 18 -3.33 6.66 -18.95
CA GLN A 18 -2.32 7.72 -19.00
C GLN A 18 -2.69 8.84 -18.04
N VAL A 19 -1.66 9.48 -17.48
CA VAL A 19 -1.80 10.64 -16.58
C VAL A 19 -0.95 11.77 -17.14
N ALA A 20 -1.53 12.97 -17.22
CA ALA A 20 -0.81 14.16 -17.65
C ALA A 20 -0.04 14.79 -16.49
N PHE A 21 1.16 15.28 -16.76
CA PHE A 21 1.95 16.13 -15.86
C PHE A 21 2.67 17.20 -16.68
N GLU A 22 3.10 18.28 -16.05
CA GLU A 22 3.80 19.38 -16.71
C GLU A 22 5.32 19.11 -16.77
N PRO A 23 5.92 18.89 -17.96
CA PRO A 23 7.34 18.57 -18.05
C PRO A 23 8.25 19.76 -17.69
N PHE A 24 7.80 20.99 -17.97
CA PHE A 24 8.53 22.20 -17.59
C PHE A 24 8.67 22.31 -16.06
N ASP A 25 7.60 22.03 -15.33
CA ASP A 25 7.59 22.01 -13.87
C ASP A 25 8.54 20.94 -13.30
N LEU A 26 8.55 19.73 -13.91
CA LEU A 26 9.46 18.65 -13.52
C LEU A 26 10.93 19.05 -13.73
N LEU A 27 11.25 19.71 -14.85
CA LEU A 27 12.58 20.21 -15.14
C LEU A 27 12.98 21.35 -14.19
N PHE A 28 12.19 22.41 -14.12
CA PHE A 28 12.55 23.64 -13.44
C PHE A 28 12.61 23.49 -11.92
N ARG A 29 11.80 22.57 -11.36
CA ARG A 29 11.86 22.22 -9.94
C ARG A 29 12.68 20.96 -9.68
N GLU A 30 13.39 20.44 -10.68
CA GLU A 30 14.28 19.26 -10.60
C GLU A 30 13.62 18.06 -9.89
N LEU A 31 12.37 17.75 -10.26
CA LEU A 31 11.62 16.67 -9.64
C LEU A 31 12.04 15.30 -10.18
N LYS A 32 12.00 14.29 -9.31
CA LYS A 32 12.14 12.89 -9.67
C LYS A 32 10.80 12.17 -9.56
N VAL A 33 10.47 11.34 -10.55
CA VAL A 33 9.31 10.45 -10.51
C VAL A 33 9.81 9.01 -10.60
N LEU A 34 9.53 8.22 -9.57
CA LEU A 34 10.02 6.85 -9.43
C LEU A 34 8.86 5.88 -9.26
N GLY A 35 8.92 4.72 -9.89
CA GLY A 35 8.05 3.59 -9.58
C GLY A 35 8.60 2.77 -8.41
N SER A 36 7.72 2.24 -7.56
CA SER A 36 8.07 1.28 -6.51
C SER A 36 7.26 0.00 -6.72
N PHE A 37 7.95 -1.12 -6.95
CA PHE A 37 7.30 -2.41 -7.21
C PHE A 37 7.77 -3.46 -6.21
N LEU A 38 6.81 -4.08 -5.53
CA LEU A 38 7.02 -5.14 -4.54
C LEU A 38 8.05 -4.73 -3.46
N ASN A 39 8.81 -5.70 -2.97
CA ASN A 39 9.62 -5.60 -1.78
C ASN A 39 10.93 -6.43 -1.89
N PRO A 40 11.78 -6.15 -2.89
CA PRO A 40 13.07 -6.82 -3.02
C PRO A 40 13.96 -6.52 -1.81
N TYR A 41 14.43 -7.56 -1.12
CA TYR A 41 15.36 -7.49 0.01
C TYR A 41 14.91 -6.63 1.21
N THR A 42 13.61 -6.32 1.36
CA THR A 42 13.11 -5.49 2.47
C THR A 42 12.33 -6.24 3.56
N HIS A 43 11.95 -7.50 3.33
CA HIS A 43 11.16 -8.28 4.30
C HIS A 43 11.80 -8.37 5.69
N GLY A 44 13.11 -8.62 5.78
CA GLY A 44 13.80 -8.72 7.08
C GLY A 44 13.73 -7.43 7.89
N ARG A 45 13.95 -6.28 7.24
CA ARG A 45 13.82 -4.96 7.88
C ARG A 45 12.39 -4.65 8.31
N ALA A 46 11.40 -5.06 7.51
CA ALA A 46 9.99 -4.89 7.87
C ALA A 46 9.62 -5.71 9.13
N ALA A 47 10.08 -6.95 9.22
CA ALA A 47 9.89 -7.79 10.40
C ALA A 47 10.55 -7.18 11.65
N GLU A 48 11.75 -6.63 11.53
CA GLU A 48 12.46 -5.95 12.63
C GLU A 48 11.70 -4.71 13.14
N LEU A 49 11.15 -3.89 12.24
CA LEU A 49 10.34 -2.73 12.62
C LEU A 49 9.08 -3.12 13.42
N ILE A 50 8.47 -4.26 13.10
CA ILE A 50 7.33 -4.81 13.84
C ILE A 50 7.79 -5.38 15.18
N ALA A 51 8.84 -6.21 15.18
CA ALA A 51 9.36 -6.88 16.38
C ALA A 51 9.85 -5.89 17.45
N THR A 52 10.43 -4.76 17.02
CA THR A 52 10.89 -3.69 17.91
C THR A 52 9.78 -2.76 18.39
N GLY A 53 8.56 -2.90 17.87
CA GLY A 53 7.46 -1.96 18.14
C GLY A 53 7.65 -0.57 17.53
N ALA A 54 8.63 -0.38 16.65
CA ALA A 54 8.84 0.88 15.93
C ALA A 54 7.64 1.22 15.02
N ILE A 55 6.87 0.20 14.60
CA ILE A 55 5.61 0.35 13.87
C ILE A 55 4.53 -0.53 14.52
N GLU A 56 3.44 0.09 14.96
CA GLU A 56 2.25 -0.61 15.50
C GLU A 56 1.30 -0.99 14.35
N VAL A 57 1.32 -2.26 13.94
CA VAL A 57 0.51 -2.75 12.79
C VAL A 57 -0.91 -3.19 13.18
N ASP A 58 -1.16 -3.48 14.46
CA ASP A 58 -2.45 -4.01 14.93
C ASP A 58 -3.62 -3.05 14.65
N ARG A 59 -3.37 -1.73 14.70
CA ARG A 59 -4.37 -0.69 14.39
C ARG A 59 -4.83 -0.69 12.95
N LEU A 60 -4.07 -1.30 12.04
CA LEU A 60 -4.46 -1.43 10.63
C LEU A 60 -5.54 -2.50 10.45
N ILE A 61 -5.64 -3.47 11.38
CA ILE A 61 -6.58 -4.58 11.31
C ILE A 61 -7.98 -4.05 11.64
N SER A 62 -8.76 -3.75 10.61
CA SER A 62 -10.12 -3.24 10.76
C SER A 62 -11.15 -4.36 10.99
N ARG A 63 -10.86 -5.58 10.53
CA ARG A 63 -11.76 -6.73 10.68
C ARG A 63 -10.98 -8.05 10.65
N GLN A 64 -11.44 -9.03 11.41
CA GLN A 64 -11.00 -10.42 11.32
C GLN A 64 -12.18 -11.28 10.86
N VAL A 65 -11.93 -12.21 9.93
CA VAL A 65 -12.95 -13.09 9.34
C VAL A 65 -12.47 -14.54 9.31
N THR A 66 -13.39 -15.48 9.22
CA THR A 66 -13.07 -16.90 9.04
C THR A 66 -12.67 -17.20 7.59
N LEU A 67 -12.20 -18.42 7.34
CA LEU A 67 -11.86 -18.85 5.97
C LEU A 67 -13.12 -18.94 5.08
N GLU A 68 -14.26 -19.34 5.66
CA GLU A 68 -15.55 -19.47 4.98
C GLU A 68 -16.13 -18.12 4.56
N GLU A 69 -15.86 -17.06 5.33
CA GLU A 69 -16.30 -15.69 5.03
C GLU A 69 -15.43 -15.01 3.96
N ALA A 70 -14.19 -15.47 3.76
CA ALA A 70 -13.20 -14.81 2.89
C ALA A 70 -13.67 -14.63 1.43
N PRO A 71 -14.32 -15.60 0.76
CA PRO A 71 -14.82 -15.42 -0.60
C PRO A 71 -15.80 -14.26 -0.72
N ALA A 72 -16.72 -14.11 0.25
CA ALA A 72 -17.69 -13.02 0.25
C ALA A 72 -17.01 -11.66 0.45
N VAL A 73 -15.98 -11.59 1.30
CA VAL A 73 -15.19 -10.36 1.50
C VAL A 73 -14.45 -9.97 0.21
N ILE A 74 -13.80 -10.92 -0.46
CA ILE A 74 -13.01 -10.66 -1.68
C ILE A 74 -13.89 -10.25 -2.86
N ALA A 75 -15.08 -10.85 -2.98
CA ALA A 75 -15.99 -10.62 -4.11
C ALA A 75 -16.68 -9.24 -4.08
N ASN A 76 -16.59 -8.49 -2.97
CA ASN A 76 -17.28 -7.23 -2.78
C ASN A 76 -16.29 -6.06 -2.61
N PRO A 77 -16.71 -4.82 -2.91
CA PRO A 77 -15.92 -3.64 -2.57
C PRO A 77 -15.65 -3.56 -1.05
N PRO A 78 -14.52 -2.96 -0.64
CA PRO A 78 -14.23 -2.73 0.78
C PRO A 78 -15.36 -1.94 1.48
N ALA A 79 -15.71 -2.34 2.70
CA ALA A 79 -16.72 -1.63 3.49
C ALA A 79 -16.23 -0.24 3.94
N PRO A 80 -17.14 0.70 4.26
CA PRO A 80 -16.73 1.98 4.86
C PRO A 80 -15.89 1.78 6.12
N GLY A 81 -14.72 2.44 6.17
CA GLY A 81 -13.78 2.32 7.29
C GLY A 81 -12.89 1.07 7.26
N GLU A 82 -12.97 0.25 6.22
CA GLU A 82 -12.07 -0.90 6.04
C GLU A 82 -10.65 -0.44 5.70
N VAL A 83 -9.67 -1.00 6.41
CA VAL A 83 -8.23 -0.72 6.23
C VAL A 83 -7.49 -2.01 5.87
N LYS A 84 -7.56 -3.03 6.73
CA LYS A 84 -7.02 -4.37 6.49
C LYS A 84 -7.93 -5.42 7.11
N VAL A 85 -8.46 -6.30 6.26
CA VAL A 85 -9.13 -7.53 6.71
C VAL A 85 -8.11 -8.65 6.86
N LEU A 86 -8.14 -9.34 8.00
CA LEU A 86 -7.31 -10.51 8.26
C LEU A 86 -8.20 -11.76 8.27
N VAL A 87 -7.87 -12.74 7.44
CA VAL A 87 -8.47 -14.08 7.51
C VAL A 87 -7.74 -14.88 8.57
N VAL A 88 -8.47 -15.42 9.55
CA VAL A 88 -7.91 -16.22 10.65
C VAL A 88 -8.41 -17.66 10.52
N PRO A 89 -7.57 -18.58 9.99
CA PRO A 89 -7.93 -20.00 9.90
C PRO A 89 -8.18 -20.61 11.29
N GLY A 90 -9.12 -21.55 11.39
CA GLY A 90 -9.41 -22.26 12.65
C GLY A 90 -10.19 -21.44 13.68
N ARG A 91 -10.72 -20.27 13.29
CA ARG A 91 -11.71 -19.54 14.07
C ARG A 91 -13.09 -20.16 13.81
N GLY A 92 -13.36 -21.29 14.46
CA GLY A 92 -14.61 -22.06 14.39
C GLY A 92 -14.81 -22.92 15.63
#